data_AF-A0A354MBB1-F1
#
_entry.id   AF-A0A354MBB1-F1
#
_cell.length_a   1.000
_cell.length_b   1.000
_cell.length_c   1.000
_cell.angle_alpha   90.00
_cell.angle_beta   90.00
_cell.angle_gamma   90.00
#
_symmetry.space_group_name_H-M   'P 1'
#
loop_
_entity.id
_entity.type
_entity.pdbx_description
1 polymer ?
#
loop_
_entity_poly.entity_id
_entity_poly.type
_entity_poly.pdbx_seq_one_letter_code
_entity_poly.pdbx_strand_id
1 'polypeptide(L)'
;MYELPWFKTETNIFSNRKIQILLKLPEGDTYFRVWIQLIAIAVECNNKGRLEIGENNPMTIQNFSKIMGKSNKKIEKILKKFLELEMLIKEGETFLIKNWDKYQSIEKYEKYQMQGRERQRRFREKHKSENEKSNVTKTLGNAEEKNTKDIENKKEENIREESENGFRQYKL
;
A
#
# COMPACT_ATOMS: atom_id res chain seq x y z
N MET A 1 1.34 -12.52 -10.58
CA MET A 1 0.55 -11.48 -9.88
C MET A 1 1.53 -10.36 -9.51
N TYR A 2 1.23 -9.09 -9.79
CA TYR A 2 2.19 -8.00 -9.50
C TYR A 2 2.31 -7.80 -7.98
N GLU A 3 3.53 -7.89 -7.46
CA GLU A 3 3.84 -7.62 -6.06
C GLU A 3 3.94 -6.10 -5.87
N LEU A 4 3.09 -5.53 -5.01
CA LEU A 4 3.17 -4.11 -4.63
C LEU A 4 4.18 -3.97 -3.48
N PRO A 5 5.37 -3.34 -3.69
CA PRO A 5 6.43 -3.33 -2.69
C PRO A 5 6.21 -2.30 -1.55
N TRP A 6 4.97 -1.88 -1.33
CA TRP A 6 4.63 -0.82 -0.38
C TRP A 6 3.27 -1.09 0.27
N PHE A 7 3.07 -0.64 1.51
CA PHE A 7 1.76 -0.55 2.17
C PHE A 7 1.46 0.90 2.58
N LYS A 8 0.19 1.21 2.77
CA LYS A 8 -0.25 2.52 3.26
C LYS A 8 -0.19 2.57 4.79
N THR A 9 0.20 3.72 5.33
CA THR A 9 0.04 4.03 6.75
C THR A 9 -0.69 5.36 6.90
N GLU A 10 -1.50 5.49 7.94
CA GLU A 10 -2.13 6.76 8.28
C GLU A 10 -1.06 7.72 8.84
N THR A 11 -1.14 9.01 8.49
CA THR A 11 -0.19 10.04 8.97
C THR A 11 -0.25 10.24 10.48
N ASN A 12 -1.38 9.90 11.09
CA ASN A 12 -1.64 9.95 12.53
C ASN A 12 -1.51 8.57 13.21
N ILE A 13 -0.69 7.66 12.68
CA ILE A 13 -0.48 6.32 13.25
C ILE A 13 -0.17 6.35 14.76
N PHE A 14 0.61 7.34 15.23
CA PHE A 14 0.96 7.49 16.65
C PHE A 14 -0.20 8.04 17.50
N SER A 15 -1.25 8.59 16.89
CA SER A 15 -2.49 8.97 17.56
C SER A 15 -3.47 7.80 17.68
N ASN A 16 -3.20 6.66 17.02
CA ASN A 16 -4.03 5.47 17.16
C ASN A 16 -3.96 4.95 18.60
N ARG A 17 -5.13 4.83 19.24
CA ARG A 17 -5.24 4.41 20.66
C ARG A 17 -4.55 3.07 20.94
N LYS A 18 -4.65 2.10 20.03
CA LYS A 18 -4.00 0.78 20.20
C LYS A 18 -2.48 0.91 20.14
N ILE A 19 -1.96 1.70 19.21
CA ILE A 19 -0.52 2.00 19.11
C ILE A 19 -0.03 2.74 20.37
N GLN A 20 -0.77 3.73 20.86
CA GLN A 20 -0.42 4.42 22.11
C GLN A 20 -0.39 3.49 23.32
N ILE A 21 -1.32 2.54 23.41
CA ILE A 21 -1.31 1.51 24.46
C ILE A 21 -0.06 0.64 24.35
N LEU A 22 0.29 0.18 23.14
CA LEU A 22 1.48 -0.65 22.91
C LEU A 22 2.77 0.08 23.27
N LEU A 23 2.92 1.33 22.84
CA LEU A 23 4.12 2.13 23.10
C LEU A 23 4.34 2.44 24.59
N LYS A 24 3.30 2.39 25.41
CA LYS A 24 3.40 2.54 26.88
C LYS A 24 3.78 1.26 27.62
N LEU A 25 3.78 0.10 26.96
CA LEU A 25 4.22 -1.15 27.57
C LEU A 25 5.75 -1.18 27.72
N PRO A 26 6.29 -2.00 28.65
CA PRO A 26 7.70 -2.33 28.62
C PRO A 26 8.09 -2.88 27.25
N GLU A 27 9.15 -2.33 26.67
CA GLU A 27 9.59 -2.64 25.29
C GLU A 27 8.56 -2.26 24.20
N GLY A 28 7.79 -1.18 24.41
CA GLY A 28 6.76 -0.70 23.48
C GLY A 28 7.23 -0.55 22.03
N ASP A 29 8.46 -0.08 21.82
CA ASP A 29 9.07 0.00 20.48
C ASP A 29 9.19 -1.37 19.80
N THR A 30 9.40 -2.43 20.57
CA THR A 30 9.43 -3.79 20.03
C THR A 30 8.04 -4.23 19.56
N TYR A 31 6.98 -3.90 20.29
CA TYR A 31 5.62 -4.17 19.82
C TYR A 31 5.34 -3.42 18.53
N PHE A 32 5.67 -2.12 18.48
CA PHE A 32 5.46 -1.33 17.28
C PHE A 32 6.23 -1.88 16.07
N ARG A 33 7.52 -2.19 16.23
CA ARG A 33 8.34 -2.83 15.19
C ARG A 33 7.71 -4.12 14.69
N VAL A 34 7.31 -5.01 15.60
CA VAL A 34 6.70 -6.30 15.23
C VAL A 34 5.39 -6.08 14.48
N TRP A 35 4.57 -5.11 14.86
CA TRP A 35 3.36 -4.77 14.13
C TRP A 35 3.63 -4.35 12.68
N ILE A 36 4.61 -3.45 12.48
CA ILE A 36 5.00 -3.01 11.13
C ILE A 36 5.56 -4.18 10.30
N GLN A 37 6.34 -5.07 10.91
CA GLN A 37 6.85 -6.27 10.23
C GLN A 37 5.74 -7.24 9.84
N LEU A 38 4.71 -7.44 10.66
CA LEU A 38 3.57 -8.29 10.31
C LEU A 38 2.81 -7.72 9.10
N ILE A 39 2.61 -6.41 9.04
CA ILE A 39 1.98 -5.77 7.87
C ILE A 39 2.84 -6.02 6.61
N ALA A 40 4.16 -5.83 6.70
CA ALA A 40 5.06 -6.07 5.58
C ALA A 40 4.99 -7.52 5.08
N ILE A 41 5.03 -8.50 5.99
CA ILE A 41 4.87 -9.93 5.66
C ILE A 41 3.52 -10.17 4.95
N ALA A 42 2.44 -9.62 5.47
CA ALA A 42 1.13 -9.77 4.85
C ALA A 42 1.03 -9.18 3.43
N VAL A 43 1.83 -8.14 3.12
CA VAL A 43 1.96 -7.60 1.75
C VAL A 43 2.67 -8.60 0.86
N GLU A 44 3.78 -9.17 1.34
CA GLU A 44 4.55 -10.20 0.61
C GLU A 44 3.70 -11.45 0.34
N CYS A 45 2.89 -11.89 1.31
CA CYS A 45 1.96 -13.01 1.13
C CYS A 45 0.89 -12.71 0.07
N ASN A 46 0.50 -11.44 -0.10
CA ASN A 46 -0.53 -10.98 -1.03
C ASN A 46 -1.85 -11.79 -0.95
N ASN A 47 -2.20 -12.28 0.25
CA ASN A 47 -3.35 -13.15 0.48
C ASN A 47 -4.28 -12.54 1.53
N LYS A 48 -4.93 -11.41 1.20
CA LYS A 48 -5.97 -10.75 2.04
C LYS A 48 -5.56 -10.54 3.51
N GLY A 49 -4.30 -10.21 3.75
CA GLY A 49 -3.79 -9.94 5.09
C GLY A 49 -3.44 -11.18 5.92
N ARG A 50 -3.45 -12.38 5.32
CA ARG A 50 -3.05 -13.64 5.96
C ARG A 50 -1.52 -13.70 6.12
N LEU A 51 -1.08 -14.23 7.25
CA LEU A 51 0.32 -14.42 7.59
C LEU A 51 0.72 -15.87 7.33
N GLU A 52 1.23 -16.14 6.14
CA GLU A 52 1.52 -17.47 5.59
C GLU A 52 2.90 -17.51 4.92
N ILE A 53 3.52 -18.68 4.83
CA ILE A 53 4.76 -18.90 4.07
C ILE A 53 4.42 -19.62 2.79
N GLY A 54 4.50 -18.93 1.65
CA GLY A 54 4.04 -19.49 0.39
C GLY A 54 2.52 -19.66 0.39
N GLU A 55 2.01 -20.71 -0.26
CA GLU A 55 0.57 -20.93 -0.39
C GLU A 55 0.01 -21.80 0.74
N ASN A 56 -1.02 -21.29 1.43
CA ASN A 56 -1.82 -22.02 2.43
C ASN A 56 -1.04 -22.66 3.59
N ASN A 57 0.14 -22.14 3.92
CA ASN A 57 0.95 -22.62 5.05
C ASN A 57 1.03 -21.56 6.16
N PRO A 58 0.26 -21.71 7.25
CA PRO A 58 0.20 -20.73 8.34
C PRO A 58 1.58 -20.47 8.99
N MET A 59 1.89 -19.21 9.26
CA MET A 59 3.11 -18.89 10.01
C MET A 59 2.99 -19.29 11.48
N THR A 60 3.95 -20.09 11.93
CA THR A 60 4.08 -20.49 13.34
C THR A 60 4.85 -19.44 14.16
N ILE A 61 4.77 -19.54 15.49
CA ILE A 61 5.58 -18.72 16.41
C ILE A 61 7.08 -18.86 16.12
N GLN A 62 7.55 -20.06 15.74
CA GLN A 62 8.95 -20.30 15.39
C GLN A 62 9.35 -19.52 14.13
N ASN A 63 8.48 -19.46 13.12
CA ASN A 63 8.73 -18.69 11.90
C ASN A 63 8.88 -17.19 12.22
N PHE A 64 7.93 -16.62 12.97
CA PHE A 64 8.01 -15.23 13.41
C PHE A 64 9.24 -14.94 14.28
N SER A 65 9.58 -15.84 15.21
CA SER A 65 10.78 -15.74 16.06
C SER A 65 12.05 -15.63 15.23
N LYS A 66 12.20 -16.51 14.23
CA LYS A 66 13.36 -16.53 13.33
C LYS A 66 13.44 -15.26 12.48
N ILE A 67 12.33 -14.85 11.87
CA ILE A 67 12.28 -13.66 10.99
C ILE A 67 12.53 -12.36 11.78
N MET A 68 11.94 -12.24 12.96
CA MET A 68 11.99 -10.99 13.74
C MET A 68 13.22 -10.88 14.65
N GLY A 69 13.96 -11.98 14.83
CA GLY A 69 15.14 -12.06 15.69
C GLY A 69 14.79 -11.91 17.18
N LYS A 70 13.71 -12.56 17.63
CA LYS A 70 13.22 -12.50 19.02
C LYS A 70 12.90 -13.90 19.53
N SER A 71 12.92 -14.12 20.84
CA SER A 71 12.60 -15.44 21.39
C SER A 71 11.13 -15.83 21.16
N ASN A 72 10.85 -17.13 21.03
CA ASN A 72 9.49 -17.66 20.89
C ASN A 72 8.53 -17.10 21.95
N LYS A 73 8.94 -17.12 23.23
CA LYS A 73 8.15 -16.57 24.34
C LYS A 73 7.79 -15.10 24.15
N LYS A 74 8.72 -14.30 23.60
CA LYS A 74 8.52 -12.87 23.37
C LYS A 74 7.56 -12.63 22.20
N ILE A 75 7.72 -13.36 21.11
CA ILE A 75 6.77 -13.32 19.98
C ILE A 75 5.37 -13.75 20.41
N GLU A 76 5.26 -14.86 21.14
CA GLU A 76 3.97 -15.36 21.64
C GLU A 76 3.25 -14.31 22.49
N LYS A 77 3.97 -13.66 23.42
CA LYS A 77 3.45 -12.55 24.22
C LYS A 77 2.96 -11.38 23.35
N ILE A 78 3.73 -10.99 22.32
CA ILE A 78 3.38 -9.88 21.42
C ILE A 78 2.13 -10.23 20.58
N LEU A 79 2.10 -11.42 19.96
CA LEU A 79 0.96 -11.86 19.16
C LEU A 79 -0.31 -11.97 20.00
N LYS A 80 -0.19 -12.49 21.23
CA LYS A 80 -1.30 -12.51 22.19
C LYS A 80 -1.81 -11.09 22.47
N LYS A 81 -0.90 -10.11 22.66
CA LYS A 81 -1.31 -8.73 22.87
C LYS A 81 -2.03 -8.12 21.67
N PHE A 82 -1.61 -8.46 20.45
CA PHE A 82 -2.28 -8.02 19.24
C PHE A 82 -3.66 -8.65 19.05
N LEU A 83 -3.84 -9.92 19.44
CA LEU A 83 -5.16 -10.55 19.50
C LEU A 83 -6.06 -9.85 20.54
N GLU A 84 -5.55 -9.59 21.75
CA GLU A 84 -6.29 -8.88 22.81
C GLU A 84 -6.76 -7.48 22.37
N LEU A 85 -5.90 -6.77 21.63
CA LEU A 85 -6.23 -5.46 21.07
C LEU A 85 -7.02 -5.55 19.76
N GLU A 86 -7.43 -6.74 19.31
CA GLU A 86 -8.10 -6.97 18.03
C GLU A 86 -7.38 -6.30 16.84
N MET A 87 -6.05 -6.41 16.81
CA MET A 87 -5.23 -6.02 15.67
C MET A 87 -5.02 -7.22 14.74
N LEU A 88 -4.95 -8.41 15.34
CA LEU A 88 -4.97 -9.69 14.63
C LEU A 88 -6.32 -10.40 14.84
N ILE A 89 -6.67 -11.23 13.87
CA ILE A 89 -7.70 -12.26 13.96
C ILE A 89 -7.01 -13.61 13.81
N LYS A 90 -7.49 -14.63 14.52
CA LYS A 90 -7.02 -16.01 14.37
C LYS A 90 -8.11 -16.87 13.73
N GLU A 91 -7.83 -17.41 12.56
CA GLU A 91 -8.69 -18.35 11.84
C GLU A 91 -8.00 -19.71 11.79
N GLY A 92 -8.43 -20.64 12.63
CA GLY A 92 -7.72 -21.90 12.82
C GLY A 92 -6.29 -21.65 13.31
N GLU A 93 -5.30 -22.00 12.49
CA GLU A 93 -3.87 -21.80 12.78
C GLU A 93 -3.31 -20.51 12.17
N THR A 94 -4.05 -19.85 11.26
CA THR A 94 -3.57 -18.66 10.55
C THR A 94 -3.92 -17.38 11.30
N PHE A 95 -2.95 -16.46 11.33
CA PHE A 95 -3.17 -15.09 11.78
C PHE A 95 -3.47 -14.16 10.60
N LEU A 96 -4.43 -13.25 10.79
CA LEU A 96 -4.86 -12.27 9.79
C LEU A 96 -4.76 -10.86 10.36
N ILE A 97 -4.29 -9.91 9.55
CA ILE A 97 -4.35 -8.47 9.87
C ILE A 97 -5.80 -8.00 9.79
N LYS A 98 -6.37 -7.50 10.90
CA LYS A 98 -7.72 -6.94 10.90
C LYS A 98 -7.75 -5.64 10.06
N ASN A 99 -8.82 -5.46 9.28
CA ASN A 99 -8.99 -4.30 8.37
C ASN A 99 -7.86 -4.18 7.32
N TRP A 100 -7.41 -5.30 6.76
CA TRP A 100 -6.34 -5.36 5.76
C TRP A 100 -6.48 -4.35 4.61
N ASP A 101 -7.70 -4.12 4.14
CA ASP A 101 -7.99 -3.23 3.00
C ASP A 101 -7.56 -1.76 3.21
N LYS A 102 -7.33 -1.36 4.47
CA LYS A 102 -6.76 -0.05 4.79
C LYS A 102 -5.28 0.06 4.40
N TYR A 103 -4.54 -1.04 4.51
CA TYR A 103 -3.12 -1.11 4.19
C TYR A 103 -2.88 -1.33 2.70
N GLN A 104 -3.79 -2.06 2.04
CA GLN A 104 -3.75 -2.34 0.59
C GLN A 104 -5.11 -2.09 -0.05
N SER A 105 -5.18 -1.14 -0.99
CA SER A 105 -6.40 -0.90 -1.78
C SER A 105 -6.22 -1.48 -3.18
N ILE A 106 -6.56 -2.75 -3.36
CA ILE A 106 -6.40 -3.47 -4.65
C ILE A 106 -7.21 -2.78 -5.77
N GLU A 107 -8.45 -2.38 -5.50
CA GLU A 107 -9.35 -1.74 -6.49
C GLU A 107 -8.79 -0.45 -7.12
N LYS A 108 -8.09 0.38 -6.32
CA LYS A 108 -7.56 1.64 -6.86
C LYS A 108 -6.41 1.39 -7.83
N TYR A 109 -5.59 0.36 -7.59
CA TYR A 109 -4.45 0.06 -8.44
C TYR A 109 -4.87 -0.47 -9.81
N GLU A 110 -5.83 -1.40 -9.86
CA GLU A 110 -6.38 -1.89 -11.12
C GLU A 110 -7.02 -0.77 -11.94
N LYS A 111 -7.74 0.14 -11.28
CA LYS A 111 -8.29 1.35 -11.90
C LYS A 111 -7.21 2.28 -12.46
N TYR A 112 -6.12 2.51 -11.72
CA TYR A 112 -4.97 3.28 -12.22
C TYR A 112 -4.30 2.62 -13.43
N GLN A 113 -4.17 1.29 -13.42
CA GLN A 113 -3.60 0.53 -14.54
C GLN A 113 -4.49 0.59 -15.78
N MET A 114 -5.80 0.41 -15.63
CA MET A 114 -6.76 0.57 -16.73
C MET A 114 -6.70 1.97 -17.34
N GLN A 115 -6.64 3.01 -16.50
CA GLN A 115 -6.47 4.39 -16.96
C GLN A 115 -5.12 4.62 -17.65
N GLY A 116 -4.05 3.98 -17.18
CA GLY A 116 -2.72 4.01 -17.83
C GLY A 116 -2.75 3.39 -19.23
N ARG A 117 -3.34 2.19 -19.36
CA ARG A 117 -3.53 1.49 -20.65
C ARG A 117 -4.38 2.31 -21.61
N GLU A 118 -5.47 2.89 -21.13
CA GLU A 118 -6.37 3.73 -21.93
C GLU A 118 -5.67 5.01 -22.41
N ARG A 119 -4.88 5.68 -21.55
CA ARG A 119 -4.05 6.82 -21.97
C ARG A 119 -3.05 6.43 -23.06
N GLN A 120 -2.38 5.29 -22.91
CA GLN A 120 -1.41 4.81 -23.90
C GLN A 120 -2.08 4.42 -25.22
N ARG A 121 -3.28 3.81 -25.16
CA ARG A 121 -4.10 3.51 -26.34
C ARG A 121 -4.48 4.79 -27.10
N ARG A 122 -5.02 5.79 -26.40
CA ARG A 122 -5.39 7.09 -26.98
C ARG A 122 -4.19 7.80 -27.61
N PHE A 123 -3.04 7.75 -26.96
CA PHE A 123 -1.79 8.30 -27.50
C PHE A 123 -1.39 7.61 -28.82
N ARG A 124 -1.42 6.27 -28.88
CA ARG A 124 -1.12 5.51 -30.10
C ARG A 124 -2.12 5.78 -31.22
N GLU A 125 -3.41 5.84 -30.92
CA GLU A 125 -4.47 6.15 -31.89
C GLU A 125 -4.30 7.56 -32.45
N LYS A 126 -4.01 8.56 -31.59
CA LYS A 126 -3.74 9.94 -32.02
C LYS A 126 -2.52 10.01 -32.95
N HIS A 127 -1.40 9.40 -32.56
CA HIS A 127 -0.19 9.36 -33.40
C HIS A 127 -0.39 8.61 -34.73
N LYS A 128 -1.15 7.52 -34.73
CA LYS A 128 -1.48 6.79 -35.96
C LYS A 128 -2.34 7.64 -36.90
N SER A 129 -3.34 8.34 -36.35
CA SER A 129 -4.21 9.24 -37.13
C SER A 129 -3.49 10.48 -37.66
N GLU A 130 -2.48 11.01 -36.96
CA GLU A 130 -1.64 12.12 -37.42
C GLU A 130 -0.70 11.67 -38.55
N ASN A 131 -0.14 10.45 -38.46
CA ASN A 131 0.67 9.87 -39.54
C ASN A 131 -0.17 9.52 -40.79
N GLU A 132 -1.42 9.07 -40.63
CA GLU A 132 -2.32 8.75 -41.76
C GLU A 132 -2.89 10.01 -42.44
N LYS A 133 -3.03 11.14 -41.72
CA LYS A 133 -3.40 12.44 -42.31
C LYS A 133 -2.22 13.14 -43.01
N SER A 134 -1.00 12.68 -42.74
CA SER A 134 0.23 13.14 -43.39
C SER A 134 0.45 12.33 -44.68
N ASN A 135 -0.18 12.73 -45.78
CA ASN A 135 0.19 12.30 -47.14
C ASN A 135 1.52 12.95 -47.59
N VAL A 136 2.55 12.92 -46.75
CA VAL A 136 3.89 13.39 -47.10
C VAL A 136 4.82 12.19 -47.06
N THR A 137 5.23 11.75 -48.24
CA THR A 137 6.38 10.87 -48.46
C THR A 137 7.59 11.49 -47.78
N LYS A 138 7.88 11.13 -46.53
CA LYS A 138 9.10 11.57 -45.84
C LYS A 138 10.29 10.82 -46.46
N THR A 139 10.87 11.42 -47.49
CA THR A 139 12.25 11.17 -47.88
C THR A 139 13.17 11.42 -46.69
N LEU A 140 14.04 10.43 -46.42
CA LEU A 140 15.13 10.49 -45.44
C LEU A 140 15.90 11.81 -45.58
N GLY A 141 15.86 12.64 -44.55
CA GLY A 141 16.69 13.82 -44.41
C GLY A 141 17.06 13.99 -42.94
N ASN A 142 18.32 13.70 -42.62
CA ASN A 142 18.91 14.03 -41.33
C ASN A 142 18.78 15.54 -41.07
N ALA A 143 18.05 15.91 -40.03
CA ALA A 143 18.16 17.24 -39.42
C ALA A 143 17.92 17.10 -37.91
N GLU A 144 18.97 17.38 -37.15
CA GLU A 144 18.92 17.54 -35.70
C GLU A 144 17.98 18.69 -35.34
N GLU A 145 16.93 18.44 -34.54
CA GLU A 145 16.11 19.49 -33.98
C GLU A 145 15.97 19.38 -32.46
N LYS A 146 16.25 20.52 -31.82
CA LYS A 146 16.41 20.75 -30.39
C LYS A 146 15.15 20.41 -29.60
N ASN A 147 15.29 19.57 -28.57
CA ASN A 147 14.25 19.33 -27.57
C ASN A 147 14.11 20.54 -26.62
N THR A 148 13.19 21.46 -26.90
CA THR A 148 12.66 22.39 -25.88
C THR A 148 11.65 21.66 -25.00
N LYS A 149 11.92 21.66 -23.69
CA LYS A 149 11.11 21.07 -22.63
C LYS A 149 10.00 22.05 -22.24
N ASP A 150 8.74 21.73 -22.51
CA ASP A 150 7.61 22.41 -21.90
C ASP A 150 6.89 21.47 -20.92
N ILE A 151 7.22 21.66 -19.64
CA ILE A 151 6.53 21.08 -18.49
C ILE A 151 5.49 22.12 -18.06
N GLU A 152 4.23 21.96 -18.48
CA GLU A 152 3.12 22.72 -17.91
C GLU A 152 2.45 21.93 -16.78
N ASN A 153 2.78 22.35 -15.55
CA ASN A 153 2.12 21.94 -14.32
C ASN A 153 0.67 22.47 -14.27
N LYS A 154 -0.32 21.61 -14.51
CA LYS A 154 -1.71 21.89 -14.10
C LYS A 154 -1.92 21.44 -12.65
N LYS A 155 -1.91 22.40 -11.74
CA LYS A 155 -2.53 22.29 -10.41
C LYS A 155 -4.04 22.33 -10.61
N GLU A 156 -4.74 21.26 -10.23
CA GLU A 156 -6.20 21.30 -10.06
C GLU A 156 -6.54 21.34 -8.57
N GLU A 157 -7.37 22.32 -8.26
CA GLU A 157 -7.80 22.75 -6.93
C GLU A 157 -8.76 21.72 -6.32
N ASN A 158 -8.45 21.27 -5.09
CA ASN A 158 -9.39 20.48 -4.30
C ASN A 158 -10.40 21.42 -3.64
N ILE A 159 -11.54 21.63 -4.27
CA ILE A 159 -12.73 22.17 -3.61
C ILE A 159 -13.28 21.06 -2.71
N ARG A 160 -13.21 21.30 -1.39
CA ARG A 160 -13.76 20.42 -0.35
C ARG A 160 -15.08 21.01 0.12
N GLU A 161 -16.18 20.30 -0.08
CA GLU A 161 -17.42 20.52 0.66
C GLU A 161 -17.47 19.57 1.85
N GLU A 162 -17.65 20.13 3.04
CA GLU A 162 -18.04 19.46 4.29
C GLU A 162 -19.51 19.00 4.15
N SER A 163 -20.07 17.92 4.69
CA SER A 163 -19.85 17.18 5.95
C SER A 163 -20.71 15.90 5.93
N GLU A 164 -20.38 14.90 6.77
CA GLU A 164 -21.38 14.01 7.42
C GLU A 164 -20.80 13.08 8.50
N ASN A 165 -19.48 12.92 8.60
CA ASN A 165 -18.86 12.04 9.62
C ASN A 165 -18.37 12.80 10.87
N GLY A 166 -19.29 13.19 11.75
CA GLY A 166 -19.18 13.11 13.22
C GLY A 166 -17.91 13.51 14.01
N PHE A 167 -16.93 14.26 13.48
CA PHE A 167 -15.75 14.68 14.23
C PHE A 167 -15.78 16.16 14.64
N ARG A 168 -15.54 16.44 15.92
CA ARG A 168 -15.38 17.80 16.48
C ARG A 168 -14.12 18.45 15.93
N GLN A 169 -14.28 19.61 15.29
CA GLN A 169 -13.19 20.54 15.02
C GLN A 169 -12.84 21.27 16.31
N TYR A 170 -11.55 21.32 16.67
CA TYR A 170 -11.03 22.37 17.55
C TYR A 170 -10.29 23.37 16.66
N LYS A 171 -10.72 24.63 16.70
CA LYS A 171 -9.99 25.76 16.11
C LYS A 171 -8.79 26.07 17.00
N LEU A 172 -7.65 26.36 16.37
CA LEU A 172 -6.59 27.17 16.97
C LEU A 172 -7.10 28.60 17.15
#